data_AF-A0AAE6FSG2-F1
#
_entry.id   AF-A0AAE6FSG2-F1
#
_cell.length_a   1.000
_cell.length_b   1.000
_cell.length_c   1.000
_cell.angle_alpha   90.00
_cell.angle_beta   90.00
_cell.angle_gamma   90.00
#
_symmetry.space_group_name_H-M   'P 1'
#
loop_
_entity.id
_entity.type
_entity.pdbx_description
1 polymer ?
#
loop_
_entity_poly.entity_id
_entity_poly.type
_entity_poly.pdbx_seq_one_letter_code
_entity_poly.pdbx_strand_id
1 'polypeptide(L)'
;MEDIDFNRRFGGVERLYGKKALDRFKYAHVCVVGIGGVGSWAAEALGRNAIGKITLIDLDHIAESNINRQIHALTSTLGKSKVLAMKERMLEINPMCEIHIVDDFISHENIETLITSHFDIVIDAIDQASIKTSLALHALSKNIPLVMTGGAGGRIDPSSIKIADLSLTHGDRLTAKIRHDVKKALQLKESQKVGIDVVFTDEVMIKPEGACDTDESLTGLHCGGFGSSVMVTATFGLMAASLALKKIR
;
A
#
# COMPACT_ATOMS: atom_id res chain seq x y z
N MET A 1 -5.22 -30.43 -14.77
CA MET A 1 -4.53 -29.40 -13.97
C MET A 1 -3.97 -30.17 -12.79
N GLU A 2 -2.65 -30.31 -12.67
CA GLU A 2 -2.05 -31.00 -11.51
C GLU A 2 -2.61 -30.37 -10.22
N ASP A 3 -2.92 -31.21 -9.22
CA ASP A 3 -3.33 -30.72 -7.91
C ASP A 3 -2.26 -29.74 -7.40
N ILE A 4 -2.70 -28.53 -7.09
CA ILE A 4 -1.83 -27.48 -6.60
C ILE A 4 -1.27 -27.90 -5.24
N ASP A 5 0.05 -28.13 -5.17
CA ASP A 5 0.73 -28.42 -3.91
C ASP A 5 0.97 -27.12 -3.12
N PHE A 6 0.03 -26.81 -2.21
CA PHE A 6 0.12 -25.67 -1.29
C PHE A 6 1.42 -25.70 -0.47
N ASN A 7 1.78 -26.86 0.07
CA ASN A 7 2.91 -27.00 0.99
C ASN A 7 4.23 -26.78 0.23
N ARG A 8 4.32 -27.21 -1.03
CA ARG A 8 5.49 -26.94 -1.87
C ARG A 8 5.64 -25.46 -2.22
N ARG A 9 4.54 -24.74 -2.46
CA ARG A 9 4.58 -23.28 -2.73
C ARG A 9 4.97 -22.46 -1.51
N PHE A 10 4.38 -22.77 -0.34
CA PHE A 10 4.49 -21.92 0.85
C PHE A 10 5.26 -22.55 2.01
N GLY A 11 5.91 -23.70 1.82
CA GLY A 11 6.74 -24.32 2.86
C GLY A 11 7.92 -23.44 3.29
N GLY A 12 8.40 -22.55 2.42
CA GLY A 12 9.37 -21.51 2.79
C GLY A 12 8.79 -20.48 3.78
N VAL A 13 7.54 -20.07 3.56
CA VAL A 13 6.80 -19.17 4.45
C VAL A 13 6.55 -19.86 5.80
N GLU A 14 6.19 -21.14 5.79
CA GLU A 14 6.02 -21.93 7.03
C GLU A 14 7.30 -22.00 7.85
N ARG A 15 8.43 -22.32 7.22
CA ARG A 15 9.72 -22.41 7.93
C ARG A 15 10.17 -21.07 8.52
N LEU A 16 9.81 -19.96 7.88
CA LEU A 16 10.19 -18.62 8.31
C LEU A 16 9.29 -18.08 9.43
N TYR A 17 7.97 -18.17 9.27
CA TYR A 17 6.99 -17.56 10.19
C TYR A 17 6.38 -18.56 11.18
N GLY A 18 6.56 -19.86 10.95
CA GLY A 18 5.97 -20.95 11.72
C GLY A 18 4.57 -21.33 11.23
N LYS A 19 4.18 -22.58 11.50
CA LYS A 19 2.89 -23.16 11.11
C LYS A 19 1.69 -22.31 11.56
N LYS A 20 1.70 -21.83 12.81
CA LYS A 20 0.60 -20.99 13.35
C LYS A 20 0.39 -19.71 12.55
N ALA A 21 1.48 -19.03 12.16
CA ALA A 21 1.39 -17.81 11.37
C ALA A 21 0.89 -18.11 9.96
N LEU A 22 1.41 -19.17 9.33
CA LEU A 22 0.94 -19.61 8.02
C LEU A 22 -0.56 -19.94 8.04
N ASP A 23 -1.05 -20.66 9.06
CA ASP A 23 -2.48 -20.93 9.20
C ASP A 23 -3.30 -19.65 9.34
N ARG A 24 -2.82 -18.64 10.09
CA ARG A 24 -3.48 -17.32 10.15
C ARG A 24 -3.48 -16.61 8.80
N PHE A 25 -2.36 -16.61 8.08
CA PHE A 25 -2.26 -15.98 6.76
C PHE A 25 -3.28 -16.58 5.77
N LYS A 26 -3.45 -17.90 5.77
CA LYS A 26 -4.43 -18.60 4.91
C LYS A 26 -5.88 -18.17 5.11
N TYR A 27 -6.24 -17.68 6.29
CA TYR A 27 -7.60 -17.23 6.59
C TYR A 27 -7.74 -15.71 6.63
N ALA A 28 -6.62 -14.99 6.59
CA ALA A 28 -6.62 -13.53 6.66
C ALA A 28 -7.17 -12.89 5.38
N HIS A 29 -7.89 -11.80 5.56
CA HIS A 29 -8.41 -10.92 4.52
C HIS A 29 -7.75 -9.55 4.59
N VAL A 30 -6.90 -9.27 3.60
CA VAL A 30 -6.17 -8.00 3.50
C VAL A 30 -6.76 -7.13 2.38
N CYS A 31 -7.04 -5.87 2.68
CA CYS A 31 -7.42 -4.88 1.67
C CYS A 31 -6.20 -4.04 1.27
N VAL A 32 -5.93 -3.90 -0.03
CA VAL A 32 -4.89 -2.98 -0.55
C VAL A 32 -5.58 -1.89 -1.35
N VAL A 33 -5.44 -0.64 -0.89
CA VAL A 33 -6.03 0.53 -1.53
C VAL A 33 -4.96 1.29 -2.31
N GLY A 34 -5.17 1.44 -3.61
CA GLY A 34 -4.20 1.98 -4.57
C GLY A 34 -3.23 0.91 -5.06
N ILE A 35 -3.40 0.44 -6.30
CA ILE A 35 -2.58 -0.59 -6.95
C ILE A 35 -1.53 0.05 -7.86
N GLY A 36 -0.83 1.06 -7.31
CA GLY A 36 0.23 1.80 -7.99
C GLY A 36 1.65 1.28 -7.73
N GLY A 37 2.63 2.19 -7.69
CA GLY A 37 4.05 1.85 -7.47
C GLY A 37 4.38 1.26 -6.10
N VAL A 38 3.49 1.41 -5.12
CA VAL A 38 3.65 0.83 -3.78
C VAL A 38 2.70 -0.36 -3.61
N GLY A 39 1.40 -0.14 -3.78
CA GLY A 39 0.40 -1.17 -3.48
C GLY A 39 0.44 -2.40 -4.40
N SER A 40 0.90 -2.26 -5.66
CA SER A 40 1.05 -3.43 -6.54
C SER A 40 2.12 -4.41 -6.02
N TRP A 41 3.21 -3.91 -5.44
CA TRP A 41 4.24 -4.73 -4.80
C TRP A 41 3.80 -5.25 -3.43
N ALA A 42 3.00 -4.48 -2.68
CA ALA A 42 2.38 -4.98 -1.45
C ALA A 42 1.46 -6.17 -1.76
N ALA A 43 0.58 -6.05 -2.76
CA ALA A 43 -0.31 -7.13 -3.20
C ALA A 43 0.48 -8.37 -3.66
N GLU A 44 1.54 -8.19 -4.46
CA GLU A 44 2.45 -9.27 -4.87
C GLU A 44 3.03 -10.01 -3.64
N ALA A 45 3.54 -9.24 -2.67
CA ALA A 45 4.14 -9.80 -1.47
C ALA A 45 3.14 -10.59 -0.62
N LEU A 46 1.90 -10.10 -0.47
CA LEU A 46 0.83 -10.81 0.23
C LEU A 46 0.47 -12.13 -0.46
N GLY A 47 0.31 -12.12 -1.79
CA GLY A 47 0.02 -13.33 -2.57
C GLY A 47 1.15 -14.37 -2.46
N ARG A 48 2.41 -13.92 -2.42
CA ARG A 48 3.59 -14.79 -2.21
C ARG A 48 3.77 -15.26 -0.76
N ASN A 49 3.06 -14.66 0.19
CA ASN A 49 3.07 -15.05 1.61
C ASN A 49 1.77 -15.74 2.06
N ALA A 50 1.07 -16.37 1.11
CA ALA A 50 -0.08 -17.24 1.37
C ALA A 50 -1.28 -16.56 2.04
N ILE A 51 -1.42 -15.24 1.90
CA ILE A 51 -2.65 -14.57 2.33
C ILE A 51 -3.83 -15.19 1.58
N GLY A 52 -4.87 -15.56 2.34
CA GLY A 52 -6.01 -16.31 1.84
C GLY A 52 -6.96 -15.46 1.00
N LYS A 53 -7.21 -14.22 1.41
CA LYS A 53 -8.13 -13.32 0.73
C LYS A 53 -7.54 -11.93 0.58
N ILE A 54 -7.66 -11.37 -0.62
CA ILE A 54 -7.15 -10.03 -0.91
C ILE A 54 -8.21 -9.24 -1.66
N THR A 55 -8.55 -8.06 -1.15
CA THR A 55 -9.33 -7.06 -1.88
C THR A 55 -8.39 -6.00 -2.46
N LEU A 56 -8.52 -5.74 -3.75
CA LEU A 56 -7.77 -4.70 -4.47
C LEU A 56 -8.72 -3.57 -4.85
N ILE A 57 -8.38 -2.33 -4.49
CA ILE A 57 -9.20 -1.14 -4.79
C ILE A 57 -8.36 -0.13 -5.59
N ASP A 58 -8.71 0.06 -6.86
CA ASP A 58 -8.14 1.07 -7.76
C ASP A 58 -9.03 1.17 -9.01
N LEU A 59 -9.20 2.36 -9.58
CA LEU A 59 -9.98 2.62 -10.81
C LEU A 59 -9.08 2.90 -12.03
N ASP A 60 -7.77 3.06 -11.82
CA ASP A 60 -6.86 3.40 -12.91
C ASP A 60 -6.59 2.21 -13.85
N HIS A 61 -6.18 2.58 -15.05
CA HIS A 61 -5.64 1.67 -16.05
C HIS A 61 -4.11 1.79 -16.12
N ILE A 62 -3.46 0.74 -16.65
CA ILE A 62 -2.01 0.68 -16.80
C ILE A 62 -1.57 1.60 -17.94
N ALA A 63 -0.65 2.53 -17.64
CA ALA A 63 -0.04 3.42 -18.61
C ALA A 63 1.45 3.11 -18.81
N GLU A 64 2.03 3.50 -19.96
CA GLU A 64 3.47 3.35 -20.23
C GLU A 64 4.34 4.00 -19.15
N SER A 65 3.92 5.16 -18.64
CA SER A 65 4.61 5.89 -17.57
C SER A 65 4.66 5.12 -16.24
N ASN A 66 3.99 3.98 -16.11
CA ASN A 66 3.98 3.13 -14.93
C ASN A 66 5.11 2.07 -14.93
N ILE A 67 5.72 1.79 -16.10
CA ILE A 67 6.71 0.72 -16.29
C ILE A 67 7.89 0.84 -15.32
N ASN A 68 8.32 2.06 -14.97
CA ASN A 68 9.46 2.28 -14.09
C ASN A 68 9.24 1.85 -12.63
N ARG A 69 8.00 1.52 -12.21
CA ARG A 69 7.66 1.34 -10.79
C ARG A 69 6.51 0.40 -10.45
N GLN A 70 5.67 -0.04 -11.39
CA GLN A 70 4.49 -0.85 -11.08
C GLN A 70 4.65 -2.26 -11.64
N ILE A 71 4.44 -3.29 -10.81
CA ILE A 71 4.77 -4.68 -11.19
C ILE A 71 3.89 -5.24 -12.32
N HIS A 72 2.66 -4.73 -12.45
CA HIS A 72 1.71 -5.15 -13.46
C HIS A 72 1.90 -4.41 -14.80
N ALA A 73 2.75 -3.38 -14.85
CA ALA A 73 3.00 -2.58 -16.06
C ALA A 73 4.01 -3.29 -16.97
N LEU A 74 3.49 -4.01 -17.96
CA LEU A 74 4.23 -4.72 -18.99
C LEU A 74 3.71 -4.25 -20.36
N THR A 75 4.51 -4.41 -21.42
CA THR A 75 4.06 -4.10 -22.79
C THR A 75 2.74 -4.79 -23.15
N SER A 76 2.54 -6.02 -22.65
CA SER A 76 1.33 -6.82 -22.90
C SER A 76 0.10 -6.43 -22.08
N THR A 77 0.26 -5.59 -21.05
CA THR A 77 -0.82 -5.23 -20.11
C THR A 77 -1.20 -3.75 -20.18
N LEU A 78 -0.55 -2.96 -21.04
CA LEU A 78 -0.89 -1.56 -21.26
C LEU A 78 -2.37 -1.40 -21.62
N GLY A 79 -3.02 -0.41 -21.01
CA GLY A 79 -4.44 -0.11 -21.20
C GLY A 79 -5.40 -1.04 -20.42
N LYS A 80 -4.91 -2.03 -19.68
CA LYS A 80 -5.74 -2.88 -18.82
C LYS A 80 -6.01 -2.21 -17.47
N SER A 81 -7.17 -2.47 -16.86
CA SER A 81 -7.44 -2.08 -15.46
C SER A 81 -6.36 -2.67 -14.53
N LYS A 82 -5.83 -1.84 -13.63
CA LYS A 82 -4.76 -2.23 -12.70
C LYS A 82 -5.20 -3.36 -11.77
N VAL A 83 -6.42 -3.29 -11.24
CA VAL A 83 -6.96 -4.34 -10.34
C VAL A 83 -7.17 -5.67 -11.08
N LEU A 84 -7.60 -5.64 -12.34
CA LEU A 84 -7.75 -6.86 -13.16
C LEU A 84 -6.40 -7.50 -13.47
N ALA A 85 -5.42 -6.71 -13.94
CA ALA A 85 -4.08 -7.21 -14.24
C ALA A 85 -3.40 -7.81 -12.99
N MET A 86 -3.55 -7.14 -11.84
CA MET A 86 -2.98 -7.64 -10.60
C MET A 86 -3.70 -8.91 -10.10
N LYS A 87 -5.03 -8.98 -10.21
CA LYS A 87 -5.79 -10.19 -9.88
C LYS A 87 -5.32 -11.41 -10.67
N GLU A 88 -5.21 -11.29 -11.99
CA GLU A 88 -4.77 -12.40 -12.85
C GLU A 88 -3.37 -12.87 -12.47
N ARG A 89 -2.44 -11.93 -12.30
CA ARG A 89 -1.07 -12.22 -11.85
C ARG A 89 -1.05 -12.96 -10.51
N MET A 90 -1.86 -12.52 -9.55
CA MET A 90 -1.94 -13.15 -8.23
C MET A 90 -2.53 -14.56 -8.28
N LEU A 91 -3.47 -14.82 -9.19
CA LEU A 91 -4.02 -16.16 -9.40
C LEU A 91 -3.05 -17.09 -10.13
N GLU A 92 -2.04 -16.58 -10.83
CA GLU A 92 -0.91 -17.39 -11.31
C GLU A 92 0.04 -17.79 -10.16
N ILE A 93 0.20 -16.92 -9.17
CA ILE A 93 1.04 -17.15 -7.98
C ILE A 93 0.34 -18.10 -7.00
N ASN A 94 -0.88 -17.76 -6.61
CA ASN A 94 -1.70 -18.48 -5.66
C ASN A 94 -3.16 -18.59 -6.15
N PRO A 95 -3.48 -19.56 -7.02
CA PRO A 95 -4.84 -19.90 -7.43
C PRO A 95 -5.81 -20.28 -6.29
N MET A 96 -5.32 -20.51 -5.06
CA MET A 96 -6.17 -20.74 -3.89
C MET A 96 -6.52 -19.44 -3.15
N CYS A 97 -5.94 -18.30 -3.54
CA CYS A 97 -6.26 -17.00 -2.97
C CYS A 97 -7.59 -16.49 -3.53
N GLU A 98 -8.48 -16.04 -2.65
CA GLU A 98 -9.71 -15.37 -3.04
C GLU A 98 -9.40 -13.88 -3.32
N ILE A 99 -9.49 -13.48 -4.60
CA ILE A 99 -9.22 -12.09 -5.01
C ILE A 99 -10.51 -11.37 -5.37
N HIS A 100 -10.84 -10.38 -4.55
CA HIS A 100 -11.89 -9.39 -4.81
C HIS A 100 -11.28 -8.14 -5.44
N ILE A 101 -11.98 -7.56 -6.40
CA ILE A 101 -11.61 -6.30 -7.03
C ILE A 101 -12.73 -5.30 -6.80
N VAL A 102 -12.35 -4.06 -6.53
CA VAL A 102 -13.23 -2.90 -6.53
C VAL A 102 -12.63 -1.93 -7.53
N ASP A 103 -13.29 -1.82 -8.67
CA ASP A 103 -12.91 -0.91 -9.76
C ASP A 103 -13.54 0.46 -9.46
N ASP A 104 -13.05 1.11 -8.40
CA ASP A 104 -13.48 2.43 -7.91
C ASP A 104 -12.33 3.07 -7.10
N PHE A 105 -12.37 4.39 -6.93
CA PHE A 105 -11.52 5.09 -5.97
C PHE A 105 -12.18 5.12 -4.59
N ILE A 106 -11.38 5.13 -3.52
CA ILE A 106 -11.92 5.53 -2.21
C ILE A 106 -12.23 7.03 -2.25
N SER A 107 -13.43 7.38 -1.84
CA SER A 107 -13.94 8.73 -1.69
C SER A 107 -14.49 8.93 -0.27
N HIS A 108 -14.77 10.16 0.11
CA HIS A 108 -15.43 10.45 1.39
C HIS A 108 -16.82 9.81 1.51
N GLU A 109 -17.47 9.51 0.38
CA GLU A 109 -18.85 9.02 0.31
C GLU A 109 -18.91 7.49 0.40
N ASN A 110 -17.92 6.78 -0.18
CA ASN A 110 -17.95 5.32 -0.26
C ASN A 110 -17.06 4.62 0.79
N ILE A 111 -16.21 5.36 1.53
CA ILE A 111 -15.23 4.77 2.44
C ILE A 111 -15.86 3.88 3.53
N GLU A 112 -17.01 4.27 4.06
CA GLU A 112 -17.71 3.47 5.08
C GLU A 112 -18.25 2.16 4.52
N THR A 113 -18.59 2.14 3.23
CA THR A 113 -19.11 0.95 2.54
C THR A 113 -17.98 0.03 2.11
N LEU A 114 -16.90 0.60 1.58
CA LEU A 114 -15.79 -0.16 1.01
C LEU A 114 -14.79 -0.64 2.07
N ILE A 115 -14.57 0.15 3.13
CA ILE A 115 -13.61 -0.17 4.19
C ILE A 115 -14.38 -0.51 5.46
N THR A 116 -14.48 -1.80 5.76
CA THR A 116 -15.26 -2.26 6.92
C THR A 116 -14.43 -3.15 7.83
N SER A 117 -14.98 -3.50 8.99
CA SER A 117 -14.29 -4.29 10.02
C SER A 117 -14.12 -5.78 9.68
N HIS A 118 -14.52 -6.24 8.49
CA HIS A 118 -14.24 -7.62 8.06
C HIS A 118 -12.80 -7.82 7.59
N PHE A 119 -12.08 -6.74 7.26
CA PHE A 119 -10.66 -6.84 6.93
C PHE A 119 -9.83 -7.04 8.19
N ASP A 120 -8.96 -8.05 8.18
CA ASP A 120 -7.96 -8.22 9.24
C ASP A 120 -6.96 -7.06 9.25
N ILE A 121 -6.68 -6.48 8.07
CA ILE A 121 -5.90 -5.27 7.93
C ILE A 121 -6.09 -4.60 6.57
N VAL A 122 -5.99 -3.26 6.56
CA VAL A 122 -5.94 -2.44 5.35
C VAL A 122 -4.52 -1.90 5.14
N ILE A 123 -4.04 -1.95 3.90
CA ILE A 123 -2.81 -1.29 3.44
C ILE A 123 -3.22 -0.11 2.56
N ASP A 124 -2.88 1.09 3.02
CA ASP A 124 -3.12 2.34 2.30
C ASP A 124 -1.88 2.78 1.50
N ALA A 125 -1.98 2.64 0.18
CA ALA A 125 -1.01 3.07 -0.81
C ALA A 125 -1.55 4.16 -1.76
N ILE A 126 -2.56 4.92 -1.32
CA ILE A 126 -3.11 6.10 -2.02
C ILE A 126 -2.06 7.22 -2.01
N ASP A 127 -2.12 8.17 -2.94
CA ASP A 127 -1.21 9.31 -3.02
C ASP A 127 -1.87 10.68 -2.71
N GLN A 128 -3.19 10.73 -2.63
CA GLN A 128 -3.96 11.93 -2.25
C GLN A 128 -4.11 12.09 -0.74
N ALA A 129 -3.57 13.18 -0.19
CA ALA A 129 -3.53 13.44 1.25
C ALA A 129 -4.93 13.50 1.90
N SER A 130 -5.91 14.12 1.25
CA SER A 130 -7.29 14.25 1.78
C SER A 130 -7.96 12.90 2.00
N ILE A 131 -7.87 12.01 1.01
CA ILE A 131 -8.45 10.66 1.06
C ILE A 131 -7.73 9.80 2.10
N LYS A 132 -6.38 9.86 2.17
CA LYS A 132 -5.61 9.15 3.22
C LYS A 132 -5.97 9.61 4.62
N THR A 133 -6.19 10.91 4.83
CA THR A 133 -6.68 11.46 6.10
C THR A 133 -8.04 10.89 6.45
N SER A 134 -8.99 10.84 5.51
CA SER A 134 -10.31 10.25 5.77
C SER A 134 -10.24 8.75 6.05
N LEU A 135 -9.37 8.02 5.35
CA LEU A 135 -9.13 6.59 5.62
C LEU A 135 -8.55 6.36 7.02
N ALA A 136 -7.57 7.18 7.43
CA ALA A 136 -7.02 7.12 8.78
C ALA A 136 -8.09 7.36 9.86
N LEU A 137 -8.89 8.43 9.72
CA LEU A 137 -9.93 8.76 10.69
C LEU A 137 -11.03 7.69 10.74
N HIS A 138 -11.47 7.19 9.59
CA HIS A 138 -12.45 6.12 9.50
C HIS A 138 -11.94 4.85 10.18
N ALA A 139 -10.73 4.40 9.82
CA ALA A 139 -10.11 3.20 10.38
C ALA A 139 -9.94 3.30 11.90
N LEU A 140 -9.48 4.45 12.40
CA LEU A 140 -9.37 4.70 13.85
C LEU A 140 -10.74 4.64 14.55
N SER A 141 -11.76 5.29 13.97
CA SER A 141 -13.11 5.32 14.56
C SER A 141 -13.77 3.94 14.63
N LYS A 142 -13.45 3.06 13.67
CA LYS A 142 -14.02 1.70 13.56
C LYS A 142 -13.09 0.61 14.09
N ASN A 143 -11.93 0.96 14.64
CA ASN A 143 -10.89 0.04 15.08
C ASN A 143 -10.44 -0.94 13.97
N ILE A 144 -10.39 -0.47 12.72
CA ILE A 144 -9.91 -1.25 11.57
C ILE A 144 -8.38 -1.15 11.56
N PRO A 145 -7.63 -2.27 11.62
CA PRO A 145 -6.18 -2.23 11.54
C PRO A 145 -5.72 -1.62 10.21
N LEU A 146 -4.81 -0.63 10.28
CA LEU A 146 -4.32 0.11 9.12
C LEU A 146 -2.79 0.20 9.14
N VAL A 147 -2.19 -0.05 7.98
CA VAL A 147 -0.81 0.33 7.65
C VAL A 147 -0.87 1.34 6.53
N MET A 148 -0.20 2.48 6.71
CA MET A 148 -0.17 3.55 5.71
C MET A 148 1.22 3.68 5.10
N THR A 149 1.30 4.16 3.87
CA THR A 149 2.58 4.58 3.26
C THR A 149 2.63 6.07 3.00
N GLY A 150 3.81 6.67 3.22
CA GLY A 150 4.15 8.03 2.81
C GLY A 150 4.50 8.13 1.32
N GLY A 151 5.10 9.26 0.95
CA GLY A 151 5.52 9.54 -0.43
C GLY A 151 6.80 8.81 -0.82
N ALA A 152 6.72 7.92 -1.80
CA ALA A 152 7.88 7.17 -2.31
C ALA A 152 8.54 7.79 -3.58
N GLY A 153 7.98 8.87 -4.12
CA GLY A 153 8.50 9.58 -5.29
C GLY A 153 9.67 10.51 -4.96
N GLY A 154 10.57 10.74 -5.93
CA GLY A 154 11.73 11.61 -5.80
C GLY A 154 12.77 11.08 -4.81
N ARG A 155 12.93 9.75 -4.74
CA ARG A 155 13.77 9.03 -3.79
C ARG A 155 14.61 7.97 -4.50
N ILE A 156 15.81 7.71 -4.00
CA ILE A 156 16.74 6.75 -4.61
C ILE A 156 17.33 5.75 -3.62
N ASP A 157 17.30 6.03 -2.31
CA ASP A 157 17.92 5.17 -1.30
C ASP A 157 16.87 4.32 -0.55
N PRO A 158 16.66 3.04 -0.93
CA PRO A 158 15.74 2.17 -0.23
C PRO A 158 16.18 1.83 1.21
N SER A 159 17.46 2.01 1.56
CA SER A 159 17.95 1.74 2.93
C SER A 159 17.50 2.80 3.93
N SER A 160 17.06 3.95 3.44
CA SER A 160 16.53 5.06 4.26
C SER A 160 15.09 4.85 4.74
N ILE A 161 14.39 3.83 4.23
CA ILE A 161 12.97 3.60 4.52
C ILE A 161 12.80 3.11 5.95
N LYS A 162 11.84 3.71 6.66
CA LYS A 162 11.57 3.55 8.09
C LYS A 162 10.11 3.22 8.33
N ILE A 163 9.85 2.73 9.54
CA ILE A 163 8.51 2.50 10.05
C ILE A 163 8.37 3.23 11.39
N ALA A 164 7.33 4.03 11.53
CA ALA A 164 6.99 4.67 12.80
C ALA A 164 5.47 4.93 12.89
N ASP A 165 4.99 5.30 14.08
CA ASP A 165 3.64 5.87 14.23
C ASP A 165 3.51 7.14 13.37
N LEU A 166 2.33 7.40 12.79
CA LEU A 166 2.06 8.62 12.03
C LEU A 166 2.44 9.88 12.81
N SER A 167 2.31 9.89 14.14
CA SER A 167 2.70 11.02 14.99
C SER A 167 4.21 11.32 14.98
N LEU A 168 5.04 10.34 14.58
CA LEU A 168 6.50 10.37 14.63
C LEU A 168 7.16 10.48 13.25
N THR A 169 6.38 10.58 12.16
CA THR A 169 6.96 10.71 10.81
C THR A 169 7.57 12.10 10.59
N HIS A 170 8.59 12.19 9.74
CA HIS A 170 9.28 13.43 9.39
C HIS A 170 9.90 13.34 7.99
N GLY A 171 10.36 14.46 7.43
CA GLY A 171 11.03 14.49 6.11
C GLY A 171 10.12 14.29 4.88
N ASP A 172 8.83 13.97 5.09
CA ASP A 172 7.85 13.77 4.04
C ASP A 172 6.64 14.71 4.18
N ARG A 173 6.38 15.51 3.15
CA ARG A 173 5.26 16.47 3.09
C ARG A 173 3.90 15.77 3.15
N LEU A 174 3.76 14.60 2.54
CA LEU A 174 2.50 13.86 2.52
C LEU A 174 2.12 13.44 3.95
N THR A 175 3.03 12.75 4.64
CA THR A 175 2.77 12.33 6.02
C THR A 175 2.70 13.51 6.99
N ALA A 176 3.40 14.62 6.73
CA ALA A 176 3.27 15.84 7.54
C ALA A 176 1.84 16.43 7.46
N LYS A 177 1.26 16.52 6.27
CA LYS A 177 -0.12 17.01 6.08
C LYS A 177 -1.14 16.10 6.76
N ILE A 178 -1.03 14.78 6.52
CA ILE A 178 -1.95 13.79 7.10
C ILE A 178 -1.84 13.80 8.63
N ARG A 179 -0.62 13.80 9.19
CA ARG A 179 -0.39 13.89 10.63
C ARG A 179 -1.05 15.12 11.23
N HIS A 180 -0.87 16.29 10.61
CA HIS A 180 -1.50 17.53 11.08
C HIS A 180 -3.02 17.42 11.09
N ASP A 181 -3.63 16.99 9.97
CA ASP A 181 -5.08 16.91 9.83
C ASP A 181 -5.70 15.89 10.79
N VAL A 182 -5.09 14.71 10.91
CA VAL A 182 -5.56 13.65 11.82
C VAL A 182 -5.46 14.09 13.28
N LYS A 183 -4.31 14.65 13.70
CA LYS A 183 -4.17 15.17 15.09
C LYS A 183 -5.18 16.28 15.38
N LYS A 184 -5.41 17.19 14.43
CA LYS A 184 -6.40 18.26 14.56
C LYS A 184 -7.82 17.70 14.70
N ALA A 185 -8.21 16.76 13.85
CA ALA A 185 -9.54 16.15 13.87
C ALA A 185 -9.81 15.38 15.17
N LEU A 186 -8.80 14.67 15.68
CA LEU A 186 -8.87 13.90 16.92
C LEU A 186 -8.54 14.71 18.19
N GLN A 187 -8.24 16.01 18.04
CA GLN A 187 -7.83 16.91 19.12
C GLN A 187 -6.65 16.37 19.95
N LEU A 188 -5.71 15.68 19.29
CA LEU A 188 -4.53 15.11 19.93
C LEU A 188 -3.44 16.17 20.14
N LYS A 189 -2.78 16.14 21.30
CA LYS A 189 -1.57 16.91 21.56
C LYS A 189 -0.41 16.38 20.70
N GLU A 190 0.60 17.22 20.48
CA GLU A 190 1.76 16.82 19.67
C GLU A 190 2.50 15.58 20.22
N SER A 191 2.54 15.40 21.54
CA SER A 191 3.17 14.24 22.18
C SER A 191 2.35 12.95 22.10
N GLN A 192 1.07 13.02 21.71
CA GLN A 192 0.21 11.85 21.64
C GLN A 192 0.40 11.10 20.31
N LYS A 193 0.45 9.77 20.42
CA LYS A 193 0.47 8.87 19.27
C LYS A 193 -0.88 8.88 18.55
N VAL A 194 -0.85 8.68 17.24
CA VAL A 194 -2.07 8.51 16.44
C VAL A 194 -2.53 7.05 16.49
N GLY A 195 -1.60 6.09 16.53
CA GLY A 195 -1.92 4.66 16.53
C GLY A 195 -1.97 4.03 15.13
N ILE A 196 -1.39 4.68 14.12
CA ILE A 196 -1.27 4.15 12.75
C ILE A 196 0.21 3.98 12.43
N ASP A 197 0.62 2.78 12.07
CA ASP A 197 1.99 2.52 11.59
C ASP A 197 2.13 2.99 10.14
N VAL A 198 3.19 3.74 9.87
CA VAL A 198 3.47 4.35 8.57
C VAL A 198 4.84 3.91 8.06
N VAL A 199 4.89 3.45 6.82
CA VAL A 199 6.14 3.27 6.06
C VAL A 199 6.49 4.60 5.38
N PHE A 200 7.63 5.19 5.71
CA PHE A 200 8.05 6.49 5.17
C PHE A 200 9.57 6.55 5.02
N THR A 201 10.08 7.62 4.40
CA THR A 201 11.51 7.94 4.42
C THR A 201 11.69 9.42 4.76
N ASP A 202 12.80 9.73 5.43
CA ASP A 202 13.28 11.09 5.65
C ASP A 202 14.40 11.49 4.68
N GLU A 203 14.70 10.64 3.68
CA GLU A 203 15.53 11.03 2.54
C GLU A 203 14.96 12.30 1.90
N VAL A 204 15.84 13.24 1.57
CA VAL A 204 15.45 14.50 0.94
C VAL A 204 14.92 14.21 -0.46
N MET A 205 13.78 14.81 -0.79
CA MET A 205 13.16 14.66 -2.10
C MET A 205 14.03 15.28 -3.19
N ILE A 206 14.40 14.46 -4.19
CA ILE A 206 15.08 14.92 -5.40
C ILE A 206 14.02 15.52 -6.34
N LYS A 207 14.19 16.81 -6.67
CA LYS A 207 13.35 17.52 -7.64
C LYS A 207 13.86 17.27 -9.06
N PRO A 208 12.98 17.20 -10.08
CA PRO A 208 13.41 17.17 -11.47
C PRO A 208 14.18 18.44 -11.85
N GLU A 209 15.12 18.31 -12.78
CA GLU A 209 15.80 19.47 -13.37
C GLU A 209 14.79 20.39 -14.08
N GLY A 210 14.80 21.68 -13.75
CA GLY A 210 13.92 22.69 -14.35
C GLY A 210 12.55 22.91 -13.67
N ALA A 211 12.24 22.22 -12.58
CA ALA A 211 11.02 22.50 -11.80
C ALA A 211 11.19 23.80 -10.97
N CYS A 212 10.39 24.83 -11.25
CA CYS A 212 10.34 26.06 -10.46
C CYS A 212 9.82 25.79 -9.03
N ASP A 213 10.35 26.51 -8.03
CA ASP A 213 9.98 26.39 -6.61
C ASP A 213 8.51 26.79 -6.30
N THR A 214 7.75 27.25 -7.29
CA THR A 214 6.43 27.86 -7.14
C THR A 214 5.26 26.91 -7.38
N ASP A 215 5.49 25.66 -7.80
CA ASP A 215 4.39 24.75 -8.13
C ASP A 215 3.93 23.94 -6.92
N GLU A 216 2.89 24.44 -6.23
CA GLU A 216 2.12 23.69 -5.22
C GLU A 216 1.42 22.44 -5.81
N SER A 217 1.41 22.30 -7.14
CA SER A 217 0.88 21.17 -7.89
C SER A 217 1.74 19.89 -7.79
N LEU A 218 2.96 19.97 -7.24
CA LEU A 218 3.87 18.84 -7.03
C LEU A 218 3.51 17.99 -5.80
N THR A 219 2.23 17.65 -5.61
CA THR A 219 1.80 16.74 -4.55
C THR A 219 1.21 15.47 -5.16
N GLY A 220 1.84 14.32 -4.88
CA GLY A 220 1.40 13.01 -5.35
C GLY A 220 2.36 12.31 -6.31
N LEU A 221 2.14 11.00 -6.50
CA LEU A 221 2.88 10.15 -7.44
C LEU A 221 2.32 10.23 -8.88
N HIS A 222 1.42 11.20 -9.11
CA HIS A 222 0.84 11.50 -10.41
C HIS A 222 1.87 12.02 -11.41
N CYS A 223 1.50 11.88 -12.68
CA CYS A 223 2.28 12.03 -13.91
C CYS A 223 2.85 13.44 -14.20
N GLY A 224 3.10 14.28 -13.19
CA GLY A 224 3.51 15.67 -13.39
C GLY A 224 4.57 16.25 -12.45
N GLY A 225 5.23 15.47 -11.57
CA GLY A 225 6.05 16.12 -10.55
C GLY A 225 7.38 15.51 -10.09
N PHE A 226 7.46 14.21 -9.82
CA PHE A 226 8.72 13.61 -9.35
C PHE A 226 9.06 12.33 -10.09
N GLY A 227 10.35 12.14 -10.34
CA GLY A 227 10.90 10.86 -10.78
C GLY A 227 10.64 9.77 -9.74
N SER A 228 10.67 8.51 -10.15
CA SER A 228 10.45 7.39 -9.23
C SER A 228 11.23 6.17 -9.71
N SER A 229 11.50 5.28 -8.77
CA SER A 229 12.27 4.07 -9.01
C SER A 229 11.57 2.87 -8.36
N VAL A 230 11.54 1.75 -9.08
CA VAL A 230 11.03 0.48 -8.56
C VAL A 230 11.77 0.07 -7.28
N MET A 231 13.08 0.36 -7.16
CA MET A 231 13.86 -0.03 -5.99
C MET A 231 13.31 0.58 -4.70
N VAL A 232 12.84 1.84 -4.73
CA VAL A 232 12.26 2.50 -3.55
C VAL A 232 10.79 2.15 -3.40
N THR A 233 10.00 2.36 -4.46
CA THR A 233 8.54 2.21 -4.43
C THR A 233 8.11 0.76 -4.11
N ALA A 234 8.81 -0.24 -4.66
CA ALA A 234 8.57 -1.63 -4.31
C ALA A 234 8.95 -1.90 -2.85
N THR A 235 10.09 -1.39 -2.36
CA THR A 235 10.52 -1.59 -0.97
C THR A 235 9.51 -1.01 0.03
N PHE A 236 8.90 0.14 -0.27
CA PHE A 236 7.76 0.67 0.50
C PHE A 236 6.61 -0.36 0.59
N GLY A 237 6.23 -0.94 -0.55
CA GLY A 237 5.19 -1.96 -0.62
C GLY A 237 5.54 -3.24 0.15
N LEU A 238 6.79 -3.71 0.02
CA LEU A 238 7.30 -4.89 0.73
C LEU A 238 7.32 -4.66 2.25
N MET A 239 7.72 -3.47 2.70
CA MET A 239 7.72 -3.11 4.13
C MET A 239 6.28 -2.98 4.67
N ALA A 240 5.35 -2.44 3.90
CA ALA A 240 3.94 -2.37 4.27
C ALA A 240 3.32 -3.77 4.40
N ALA A 241 3.58 -4.66 3.44
CA ALA A 241 3.13 -6.05 3.51
C ALA A 241 3.76 -6.79 4.70
N SER A 242 5.06 -6.58 4.97
CA SER A 242 5.75 -7.15 6.13
C SER A 242 5.11 -6.71 7.46
N LEU A 243 4.72 -5.43 7.58
CA LEU A 243 3.98 -4.94 8.74
C LEU A 243 2.59 -5.57 8.88
N ALA A 244 1.87 -5.72 7.76
CA ALA A 244 0.58 -6.40 7.76
C ALA A 244 0.70 -7.84 8.26
N LEU A 245 1.65 -8.62 7.72
CA LEU A 245 1.93 -9.98 8.19
C LEU A 245 2.31 -10.02 9.67
N LYS A 246 3.11 -9.05 10.15
CA LYS A 246 3.48 -8.94 11.57
C LYS A 246 2.27 -8.69 12.49
N LYS A 247 1.25 -7.98 12.02
CA LYS A 247 0.02 -7.69 12.78
C LYS A 247 -0.98 -8.85 12.76
N ILE A 248 -0.99 -9.64 11.69
CA ILE A 248 -1.86 -10.82 11.54
C ILE A 248 -1.35 -12.02 12.37
N ARG A 249 -0.03 -12.22 12.41
CA ARG A 249 0.58 -13.43 13.01
C ARG A 249 0.37 -13.58 14.52
#